data_AF-A0A9N9C9K6-F1
#
_entry.id   AF-A0A9N9C9K6-F1
#
_cell.length_a   1.000
_cell.length_b   1.000
_cell.length_c   1.000
_cell.angle_alpha   90.00
_cell.angle_beta   90.00
_cell.angle_gamma   90.00
#
_symmetry.space_group_name_H-M   'P 1'
#
loop_
_entity.id
_entity.type
_entity.pdbx_description
1 polymer ?
#
loop_
_entity_poly.entity_id
_entity_poly.type
_entity_poly.pdbx_seq_one_letter_code
_entity_poly.pdbx_strand_id
1 'polypeptide(L)'
;MVVIGNKRNKKAHNQLPQKKCQQWNVREKLMVLHYLENNGRNKCGTAKRFGVQPKQIHDWSNNKATLLETAPHVTKLYSGKPPKYPSLEDNLFSWISERRAKQNSIIRKIIVTKVVSLSRSPEFLENNHEILKFKFSNKCLDAFLTRYNFSECRRTTVAQYLAPDLIEKQNIFLSYILYRRIQHDYLLNFIGNMNKTPMLFDLSNNTTIDHK
;
A
#
# COMPACT_ATOMS: atom_id res chain seq x y z
N MET A 1 28.53 11.09 60.79
CA MET A 1 27.88 10.10 59.90
C MET A 1 27.74 10.73 58.52
N VAL A 2 28.47 10.23 57.52
CA VAL A 2 28.45 10.76 56.15
C VAL A 2 27.36 10.01 55.38
N VAL A 3 26.27 10.71 55.03
CA VAL A 3 25.22 10.13 54.18
C VAL A 3 25.59 10.39 52.71
N ILE A 4 25.99 9.32 52.04
CA ILE A 4 26.40 9.31 50.64
C ILE A 4 25.17 9.60 49.77
N GLY A 5 25.25 10.69 48.99
CA GLY A 5 24.20 11.14 48.08
C GLY A 5 23.85 10.09 47.02
N ASN A 6 22.55 9.88 46.84
CA ASN A 6 21.96 8.96 45.87
C ASN A 6 22.46 9.27 44.44
N LYS A 7 23.03 8.25 43.78
CA LYS A 7 23.46 8.31 42.38
C LYS A 7 22.25 8.60 41.49
N ARG A 8 22.27 9.74 40.81
CA ARG A 8 21.28 10.13 39.80
C ARG A 8 21.15 9.00 38.77
N ASN A 9 19.91 8.53 38.57
CA ASN A 9 19.55 7.54 37.57
C ASN A 9 20.15 7.92 36.21
N LYS A 10 20.86 6.96 35.61
CA LYS A 10 21.46 7.10 34.28
C LYS A 10 20.35 7.43 33.28
N LYS A 11 20.61 8.47 32.48
CA LYS A 11 19.76 8.97 31.39
C LYS A 11 19.12 7.80 30.65
N ALA A 12 17.79 7.80 30.58
CA ALA A 12 17.05 6.92 29.67
C ALA A 12 17.55 7.21 28.26
N HIS A 13 18.43 6.35 27.75
CA HIS A 13 18.80 6.39 26.36
C HIS A 13 17.55 5.97 25.59
N ASN A 14 17.06 6.82 24.69
CA ASN A 14 16.10 6.46 23.66
C ASN A 14 16.75 5.37 22.77
N GLN A 15 16.80 4.14 23.27
CA GLN A 15 17.31 3.00 22.54
C GLN A 15 16.17 2.45 21.72
N LEU A 16 16.38 2.39 20.40
CA LEU A 16 15.48 1.66 19.52
C LEU A 16 15.42 0.20 20.01
N PRO A 17 14.24 -0.42 20.03
CA PRO A 17 14.09 -1.79 20.52
C PRO A 17 15.00 -2.74 19.74
N GLN A 18 15.88 -3.44 20.46
CA GLN A 18 16.85 -4.36 19.88
C GLN A 18 16.14 -5.61 19.36
N LYS A 19 16.01 -5.73 18.03
CA LYS A 19 15.43 -6.91 17.35
C LYS A 19 16.55 -7.79 16.79
N LYS A 20 16.43 -9.12 16.92
CA LYS A 20 17.45 -10.09 16.47
C LYS A 20 17.78 -10.02 14.97
N CYS A 21 16.86 -9.53 14.12
CA CYS A 21 17.08 -9.21 12.70
C CYS A 21 16.34 -7.90 12.36
N GLN A 22 17.04 -6.78 12.23
CA GLN A 22 16.41 -5.47 12.00
C GLN A 22 16.42 -5.09 10.52
N GLN A 23 15.23 -4.92 9.93
CA GLN A 23 15.06 -4.16 8.69
C GLN A 23 14.97 -2.68 9.06
N TRP A 24 15.74 -1.84 8.36
CA TRP A 24 15.80 -0.40 8.61
C TRP A 24 14.96 0.34 7.56
N ASN A 25 13.99 1.14 8.00
CA ASN A 25 13.27 2.01 7.09
C ASN A 25 14.11 3.25 6.69
N VAL A 26 13.73 3.94 5.62
CA VAL A 26 14.43 5.13 5.12
C VAL A 26 14.53 6.20 6.21
N ARG A 27 13.46 6.43 6.98
CA ARG A 27 13.43 7.39 8.08
C ARG A 27 14.48 7.10 9.17
N GLU A 28 14.60 5.86 9.59
CA GLU A 28 15.56 5.41 10.60
C GLU A 28 16.99 5.54 10.07
N LYS A 29 17.23 5.17 8.80
CA LYS A 29 18.54 5.36 8.15
C LYS A 29 18.94 6.83 8.13
N LEU A 30 18.02 7.72 7.74
CA LEU A 30 18.23 9.18 7.73
C LEU A 30 18.48 9.73 9.14
N MET A 31 17.76 9.23 10.15
CA MET A 31 17.99 9.60 11.56
C MET A 31 19.40 9.23 12.02
N VAL A 32 19.88 8.03 11.69
CA VAL A 32 21.24 7.57 12.02
C VAL A 32 22.30 8.41 11.29
N LEU A 33 22.06 8.76 10.02
CA LEU A 33 22.96 9.64 9.25
C LEU A 33 23.00 11.07 9.82
N HIS A 34 21.85 11.63 10.20
CA HIS A 34 21.80 12.94 10.84
C HIS A 34 22.57 12.95 12.17
N TYR A 35 22.44 11.89 12.98
CA TYR A 35 23.24 11.74 14.19
C TYR A 35 24.75 11.65 13.88
N LEU A 36 25.14 10.93 12.83
CA LEU A 36 26.53 10.80 12.40
C LEU A 36 27.13 12.16 12.04
N GLU A 37 26.38 12.99 11.33
CA GLU A 37 26.79 14.33 10.91
C GLU A 37 27.00 15.26 12.11
N ASN A 38 26.12 15.19 13.11
CA ASN A 38 26.21 16.02 14.32
C ASN A 38 27.30 15.58 15.31
N ASN A 39 27.82 14.36 15.20
CA ASN A 39 28.84 13.82 16.12
C ASN A 39 30.21 13.64 15.45
N GLY A 40 30.58 14.54 14.55
CA GLY A 40 31.92 14.58 13.96
C GLY A 40 32.23 13.39 13.05
N ARG A 41 31.21 12.77 12.45
CA ARG A 41 31.32 11.67 11.46
C ARG A 41 32.01 10.40 11.96
N ASN A 42 32.00 10.15 13.28
CA ASN A 42 32.49 8.89 13.85
C ASN A 42 31.56 7.70 13.52
N LYS A 43 31.87 6.99 12.43
CA LYS A 43 31.08 5.84 11.95
C LYS A 43 31.06 4.68 12.97
N CYS A 44 32.21 4.33 13.54
CA CYS A 44 32.32 3.22 14.50
C CYS A 44 31.56 3.49 15.80
N GLY A 45 31.66 4.71 16.33
CA GLY A 45 30.91 5.12 17.53
C GLY A 45 29.40 5.13 17.30
N THR A 46 28.97 5.61 16.12
CA THR A 46 27.56 5.62 15.73
C THR A 46 27.01 4.20 15.55
N ALA A 47 27.76 3.33 14.87
CA ALA A 47 27.46 1.91 14.72
C ALA A 47 27.22 1.23 16.07
N LYS A 48 28.14 1.43 17.04
CA LYS A 48 28.03 0.87 18.38
C LYS A 48 26.79 1.39 19.14
N ARG A 49 26.44 2.66 18.98
CA ARG A 49 25.30 3.29 19.66
C ARG A 49 23.95 2.76 19.13
N PHE A 50 23.83 2.58 17.82
CA PHE A 50 22.59 2.13 17.19
C PHE A 50 22.51 0.62 16.97
N GLY A 51 23.56 -0.15 17.30
CA GLY A 51 23.61 -1.59 17.06
C GLY A 51 23.65 -1.95 15.57
N VAL A 52 24.28 -1.09 14.76
CA VAL A 52 24.37 -1.21 13.29
C VAL A 52 25.80 -1.58 12.90
N GLN A 53 26.00 -2.30 11.80
CA GLN A 53 27.35 -2.55 11.31
C GLN A 53 27.94 -1.28 10.67
N PRO A 54 29.23 -0.94 10.89
CA PRO A 54 29.87 0.23 10.27
C PRO A 54 29.73 0.27 8.74
N LYS A 55 29.72 -0.90 8.08
CA LYS A 55 29.49 -1.03 6.64
C LYS A 55 28.10 -0.53 6.22
N GLN A 56 27.05 -0.80 7.00
CA GLN A 56 25.71 -0.31 6.69
C GLN A 56 25.64 1.22 6.74
N ILE A 57 26.29 1.83 7.73
CA ILE A 57 26.39 3.29 7.83
C ILE A 57 27.13 3.86 6.61
N HIS A 58 28.19 3.18 6.17
CA HIS A 58 28.91 3.54 4.95
C HIS A 58 27.99 3.50 3.72
N ASP A 59 27.27 2.40 3.50
CA ASP A 59 26.38 2.22 2.36
C ASP A 59 25.22 3.22 2.36
N TRP A 60 24.67 3.54 3.55
CA TRP A 60 23.62 4.56 3.68
C TRP A 60 24.15 5.96 3.42
N SER A 61 25.39 6.26 3.85
CA SER A 61 26.03 7.55 3.57
C SER A 61 26.27 7.75 2.07
N ASN A 62 26.67 6.70 1.35
CA ASN A 62 26.86 6.74 -0.10
C ASN A 62 25.53 6.93 -0.85
N ASN A 63 24.46 6.31 -0.36
CA ASN A 63 23.12 6.40 -0.95
C ASN A 63 22.25 7.50 -0.31
N LYS A 64 22.85 8.49 0.36
CA LYS A 64 22.10 9.52 1.11
C LYS A 64 21.14 10.31 0.22
N ALA A 65 21.56 10.67 -0.99
CA ALA A 65 20.72 11.41 -1.94
C ALA A 65 19.44 10.62 -2.29
N THR A 66 19.61 9.35 -2.68
CA THR A 66 18.49 8.44 -2.99
C THR A 66 17.58 8.21 -1.78
N LEU A 67 18.15 8.15 -0.57
CA LEU A 67 17.38 8.04 0.67
C LEU A 67 16.50 9.27 0.93
N LEU A 68 16.94 10.47 0.56
CA LEU A 68 16.15 11.70 0.73
C LEU A 68 14.99 11.79 -0.27
N GLU A 69 15.16 11.27 -1.49
CA GLU A 69 14.11 11.21 -2.52
C GLU A 69 13.05 10.14 -2.22
N THR A 70 13.42 9.09 -1.48
CA THR A 70 12.55 7.94 -1.20
C THR A 70 11.59 8.23 -0.05
N ALA A 71 10.36 7.70 -0.13
CA ALA A 71 9.37 7.79 0.94
C ALA A 71 9.87 7.18 2.29
N PRO A 72 9.53 7.78 3.44
CA PRO A 72 10.14 7.46 4.74
C PRO A 72 9.85 6.05 5.26
N HIS A 73 8.74 5.44 4.84
CA HIS A 73 8.29 4.12 5.30
C HIS A 73 8.93 2.96 4.53
N VAL A 74 9.63 3.23 3.43
CA VAL A 74 10.25 2.20 2.58
C VAL A 74 11.40 1.54 3.33
N THR A 75 11.48 0.21 3.30
CA THR A 75 12.55 -0.55 3.98
C THR A 75 13.70 -0.94 3.05
N LYS A 76 13.41 -1.21 1.78
CA LYS A 76 14.37 -1.61 0.75
C LYS A 76 14.42 -0.56 -0.35
N LEU A 77 15.61 -0.03 -0.63
CA LEU A 77 15.84 0.88 -1.76
C LEU A 77 15.80 0.14 -3.10
N TYR A 78 16.24 -1.12 -3.11
CA TYR A 78 16.20 -1.94 -4.31
C TYR A 78 14.85 -2.67 -4.40
N SER A 79 14.04 -2.30 -5.39
CA SER A 79 12.70 -2.85 -5.64
C SER A 79 12.70 -4.26 -6.22
N GLY A 80 13.88 -4.85 -6.45
CA GLY A 80 14.03 -6.18 -7.03
C GLY A 80 14.44 -6.13 -8.50
N LYS A 81 14.34 -7.28 -9.19
CA LYS A 81 14.69 -7.39 -10.60
C LYS A 81 13.70 -6.58 -11.46
N PRO A 82 14.19 -5.77 -12.42
CA PRO A 82 13.31 -5.06 -13.35
C PRO A 82 12.49 -6.03 -14.21
N PRO A 83 11.35 -5.57 -14.76
CA PRO A 83 10.54 -6.39 -15.65
C PRO A 83 11.32 -6.77 -16.91
N LYS A 84 10.99 -7.93 -17.50
CA LYS A 84 11.67 -8.41 -18.71
C LYS A 84 11.37 -7.51 -19.91
N TYR A 85 10.16 -6.95 -19.98
CA TYR A 85 9.70 -6.07 -21.04
C TYR A 85 9.07 -4.80 -20.44
N PRO A 86 9.87 -3.80 -20.04
CA PRO A 86 9.36 -2.59 -19.40
C PRO A 86 8.34 -1.82 -20.27
N SER A 87 8.66 -1.62 -21.55
CA SER A 87 7.79 -0.91 -22.49
C SER A 87 6.40 -1.56 -22.65
N LEU A 88 6.33 -2.88 -22.57
CA LEU A 88 5.06 -3.62 -22.62
C LEU A 88 4.23 -3.35 -21.36
N GLU A 89 4.88 -3.34 -20.19
CA GLU A 89 4.23 -3.06 -18.91
C GLU A 89 3.73 -1.62 -18.82
N ASP A 90 4.47 -0.64 -19.35
CA ASP A 90 4.06 0.77 -19.36
C ASP A 90 2.83 1.01 -20.26
N ASN A 91 2.77 0.36 -21.41
CA ASN A 91 1.57 0.40 -22.28
C ASN A 91 0.38 -0.30 -21.62
N LEU A 92 0.62 -1.41 -20.94
CA LEU A 92 -0.42 -2.11 -20.19
C LEU A 92 -0.96 -1.27 -19.04
N PHE A 93 -0.06 -0.62 -18.30
CA PHE A 93 -0.41 0.30 -17.22
C PHE A 93 -1.29 1.44 -17.72
N SER A 94 -0.85 2.14 -18.78
CA SER A 94 -1.60 3.25 -19.39
C SER A 94 -3.01 2.82 -19.80
N TRP A 95 -3.13 1.64 -20.41
CA TRP A 95 -4.42 1.07 -20.81
C TRP A 95 -5.32 0.73 -19.60
N ILE A 96 -4.76 0.18 -18.51
CA ILE A 96 -5.52 -0.10 -17.28
C ILE A 96 -6.02 1.21 -16.67
N SER A 97 -5.16 2.22 -16.55
CA SER A 97 -5.51 3.53 -16.01
C SER A 97 -6.63 4.20 -16.81
N GLU A 98 -6.56 4.15 -18.15
CA GLU A 98 -7.62 4.67 -19.02
C GLU A 98 -8.96 3.95 -18.81
N ARG A 99 -8.93 2.61 -18.75
CA ARG A 99 -10.12 1.80 -18.49
C ARG A 99 -10.73 2.11 -17.13
N ARG A 100 -9.90 2.37 -16.12
CA ARG A 100 -10.35 2.75 -14.77
C ARG A 100 -10.91 4.16 -14.70
N ALA A 101 -10.36 5.11 -15.44
CA ALA A 101 -10.95 6.45 -15.58
C ALA A 101 -12.39 6.37 -16.15
N LYS A 102 -12.63 5.41 -17.05
CA LYS A 102 -13.96 5.10 -17.61
C LYS A 102 -14.83 4.19 -16.71
N GLN A 103 -14.40 3.92 -15.47
CA GLN A 103 -15.07 3.04 -14.50
C GLN A 103 -15.34 1.60 -14.97
N ASN A 104 -14.61 1.11 -15.98
CA ASN A 104 -14.77 -0.24 -16.48
C ASN A 104 -14.20 -1.27 -15.50
N SER A 105 -14.86 -2.43 -15.41
CA SER A 105 -14.34 -3.59 -14.69
C SER A 105 -13.21 -4.25 -15.50
N ILE A 106 -12.10 -4.51 -14.82
CA ILE A 106 -10.90 -5.14 -15.35
C ILE A 106 -10.59 -6.40 -14.54
N ILE A 107 -10.74 -7.54 -15.20
CA ILE A 107 -10.46 -8.87 -14.65
C ILE A 107 -9.09 -9.33 -15.18
N ARG A 108 -8.38 -10.17 -14.42
CA ARG A 108 -7.10 -10.80 -14.84
C ARG A 108 -7.10 -11.31 -16.27
N LYS A 109 -8.15 -12.03 -16.68
CA LYS A 109 -8.27 -12.61 -18.03
C LYS A 109 -8.21 -11.53 -19.12
N ILE A 110 -8.87 -10.39 -18.91
CA ILE A 110 -8.88 -9.28 -19.86
C ILE A 110 -7.46 -8.69 -20.00
N ILE A 111 -6.73 -8.56 -18.89
CA ILE A 111 -5.33 -8.11 -18.89
C ILE A 111 -4.46 -9.07 -19.70
N VAL A 112 -4.56 -10.38 -19.46
CA VAL A 112 -3.80 -11.38 -20.21
C VAL A 112 -4.10 -11.30 -21.70
N THR A 113 -5.37 -11.20 -22.09
CA THR A 113 -5.76 -11.02 -23.50
C THR A 113 -5.20 -9.73 -24.08
N LYS A 114 -5.20 -8.63 -23.32
CA LYS A 114 -4.62 -7.36 -23.76
C LYS A 114 -3.12 -7.47 -23.95
N VAL A 115 -2.39 -8.10 -23.02
CA VAL A 115 -0.95 -8.33 -23.15
C VAL A 115 -0.62 -9.12 -24.41
N VAL A 116 -1.37 -10.18 -24.71
CA VAL A 116 -1.18 -10.97 -25.93
C VAL A 116 -1.46 -10.14 -27.18
N SER A 117 -2.42 -9.22 -27.16
CA SER A 117 -2.66 -8.30 -28.27
C SER A 117 -1.52 -7.29 -28.45
N LEU A 118 -0.96 -6.77 -27.36
CA LEU A 118 0.16 -5.82 -27.39
C LEU A 118 1.45 -6.50 -27.82
N SER A 119 1.73 -7.72 -27.38
CA SER A 119 2.95 -8.44 -27.76
C SER A 119 2.97 -8.88 -29.22
N ARG A 120 1.82 -8.87 -29.90
CA ARG A 120 1.67 -9.19 -31.32
C ARG A 120 1.62 -7.94 -32.21
N SER A 121 1.67 -6.73 -31.64
CA SER A 121 1.67 -5.52 -32.46
C SER A 121 3.00 -5.41 -33.24
N PRO A 122 2.97 -4.87 -34.48
CA PRO A 122 4.16 -4.78 -35.32
C PRO A 122 5.28 -3.97 -34.64
N GLU A 123 4.94 -2.87 -33.98
CA GLU A 123 5.87 -2.02 -33.22
C GLU A 123 6.66 -2.77 -32.12
N PHE A 124 6.03 -3.75 -31.47
CA PHE A 124 6.70 -4.55 -30.45
C PHE A 124 7.53 -5.70 -31.02
N LEU A 125 7.09 -6.27 -32.14
CA LEU A 125 7.76 -7.40 -32.78
C LEU A 125 9.09 -7.00 -33.43
N GLU A 126 9.16 -5.81 -34.02
CA GLU A 126 10.41 -5.27 -34.60
C GLU A 126 11.54 -5.20 -33.58
N ASN A 127 11.20 -4.86 -32.34
CA ASN A 127 12.18 -4.70 -31.26
C ASN A 127 12.44 -5.99 -30.47
N ASN A 128 11.51 -6.98 -30.51
CA ASN A 128 11.55 -8.15 -29.62
C ASN A 128 10.97 -9.43 -30.27
N HIS A 129 11.70 -10.07 -31.19
CA HIS A 129 11.26 -11.32 -31.82
C HIS A 129 11.04 -12.50 -30.84
N GLU A 130 11.73 -12.53 -29.70
CA GLU A 130 11.58 -13.61 -28.69
C GLU A 130 10.25 -13.57 -27.94
N ILE A 131 9.48 -12.47 -28.05
CA ILE A 131 8.26 -12.26 -27.28
C ILE A 131 7.14 -13.23 -27.68
N LEU A 132 7.18 -13.78 -28.90
CA LEU A 132 6.20 -14.77 -29.36
C LEU A 132 6.23 -16.06 -28.53
N LYS A 133 7.38 -16.40 -27.94
CA LYS A 133 7.54 -17.53 -27.01
C LYS A 133 7.20 -17.15 -25.57
N PHE A 134 7.06 -15.86 -25.27
CA PHE A 134 6.80 -15.37 -23.92
C PHE A 134 5.34 -15.62 -23.54
N LYS A 135 5.16 -16.46 -22.51
CA LYS A 135 3.86 -16.70 -21.90
C LYS A 135 3.67 -15.79 -20.70
N PHE A 136 2.69 -14.88 -20.79
CA PHE A 136 2.30 -14.05 -19.66
C PHE A 136 1.56 -14.90 -18.61
N SER A 137 2.34 -15.45 -17.68
CA SER A 137 1.85 -16.35 -16.61
C SER A 137 1.19 -15.56 -15.47
N ASN A 138 0.40 -16.24 -14.64
CA ASN A 138 -0.19 -15.65 -13.43
C ASN A 138 0.87 -15.03 -12.50
N LYS A 139 2.04 -15.67 -12.36
CA LYS A 139 3.15 -15.14 -11.58
C LYS A 139 3.70 -13.82 -12.16
N CYS A 140 3.72 -13.71 -13.49
CA CYS A 140 4.12 -12.48 -14.15
C CYS A 140 3.10 -11.36 -13.92
N LEU A 141 1.80 -11.69 -13.98
CA LEU A 141 0.72 -10.79 -13.65
C LEU A 141 0.80 -10.33 -12.19
N ASP A 142 0.97 -11.24 -11.23
CA ASP A 142 1.08 -10.89 -9.80
C ASP A 142 2.27 -9.93 -9.56
N ALA A 143 3.39 -10.20 -10.22
CA ALA A 143 4.57 -9.35 -10.13
C ALA A 143 4.33 -7.97 -10.77
N PHE A 144 3.63 -7.91 -11.90
CA PHE A 144 3.21 -6.65 -12.54
C PHE A 144 2.28 -5.85 -11.62
N LEU A 145 1.24 -6.47 -11.07
CA LEU A 145 0.31 -5.80 -10.15
C LEU A 145 1.06 -5.24 -8.93
N THR A 146 2.00 -6.01 -8.38
CA THR A 146 2.81 -5.56 -7.24
C THR A 146 3.71 -4.38 -7.61
N ARG A 147 4.33 -4.38 -8.81
CA ARG A 147 5.21 -3.29 -9.27
C ARG A 147 4.47 -1.96 -9.44
N TYR A 148 3.27 -2.00 -10.01
CA TYR A 148 2.47 -0.81 -10.29
C TYR A 148 1.45 -0.47 -9.19
N ASN A 149 1.57 -1.10 -8.01
CA ASN A 149 0.67 -0.92 -6.87
C ASN A 149 -0.81 -1.14 -7.22
N PHE A 150 -1.10 -2.15 -8.05
CA PHE A 150 -2.44 -2.63 -8.24
C PHE A 150 -2.76 -3.76 -7.25
N SER A 151 -4.02 -3.85 -6.85
CA SER A 151 -4.55 -4.92 -6.03
C SER A 151 -5.91 -5.36 -6.55
N GLU A 152 -6.26 -6.62 -6.29
CA GLU A 152 -7.60 -7.11 -6.58
C GLU A 152 -8.55 -6.68 -5.48
N CYS A 153 -9.42 -5.74 -5.81
CA CYS A 153 -10.44 -5.25 -4.91
C CYS A 153 -11.79 -5.80 -5.38
N ARG A 154 -12.51 -6.45 -4.47
CA ARG A 154 -13.95 -6.57 -4.65
C ARG A 154 -14.51 -5.18 -4.44
N ARG A 155 -15.07 -4.59 -5.49
CA ARG A 155 -15.79 -3.33 -5.33
C ARG A 155 -16.98 -3.64 -4.44
N THR A 156 -16.98 -3.13 -3.22
CA THR A 156 -18.23 -2.96 -2.49
C THR A 156 -19.06 -2.06 -3.38
N THR A 157 -20.28 -2.51 -3.71
CA THR A 157 -21.20 -1.78 -4.57
C THR A 157 -21.14 -0.31 -4.17
N VAL A 158 -20.64 0.55 -5.06
CA VAL A 158 -20.62 1.99 -4.80
C VAL A 158 -22.08 2.32 -4.54
N ALA A 159 -22.36 2.73 -3.31
CA ALA A 159 -23.68 3.25 -2.99
C ALA A 159 -23.98 4.31 -4.06
N GLN A 160 -25.18 4.26 -4.63
CA GLN A 160 -25.65 5.26 -5.59
C GLN A 160 -25.27 6.66 -5.08
N TYR A 161 -24.97 7.59 -6.01
CA TYR A 161 -24.63 8.98 -5.65
C TYR A 161 -25.50 9.45 -4.49
N LEU A 162 -24.86 9.70 -3.35
CA LEU A 162 -25.57 10.08 -2.14
C LEU A 162 -26.15 11.46 -2.39
N ALA A 163 -27.46 11.59 -2.26
CA ALA A 163 -28.10 12.88 -2.38
C ALA A 163 -27.52 13.84 -1.32
N PRO A 164 -27.31 15.13 -1.64
CA PRO A 164 -26.65 16.06 -0.73
C PRO A 164 -27.44 16.27 0.58
N ASP A 165 -28.75 16.03 0.55
CA ASP A 165 -29.69 16.10 1.68
C ASP A 165 -29.82 14.77 2.45
N LEU A 166 -29.08 13.72 2.07
CA LEU A 166 -29.20 12.40 2.68
C LEU A 166 -28.95 12.42 4.19
N ILE A 167 -27.91 13.14 4.62
CA ILE A 167 -27.52 13.22 6.04
C ILE A 167 -28.65 13.86 6.85
N GLU A 168 -29.25 14.92 6.33
CA GLU A 168 -30.34 15.63 6.98
C GLU A 168 -31.59 14.75 7.07
N LYS A 169 -31.98 14.10 5.97
CA LYS A 169 -33.10 13.15 5.95
C LYS A 169 -32.87 11.95 6.88
N GLN A 170 -31.64 11.43 6.94
CA GLN A 170 -31.27 10.36 7.84
C GLN A 170 -31.44 10.78 9.30
N ASN A 171 -30.96 11.97 9.66
CA ASN A 171 -31.10 12.50 11.01
C ASN A 171 -32.57 12.71 11.39
N ILE A 172 -33.36 13.33 10.52
CA ILE A 172 -34.81 13.51 10.74
C ILE A 172 -35.50 12.17 10.95
N PHE A 173 -35.21 11.18 10.12
CA PHE A 173 -35.79 9.84 10.25
C PHE A 173 -35.39 9.15 11.56
N LEU A 174 -34.11 9.19 11.93
CA LEU A 174 -33.61 8.60 13.18
C LEU A 174 -34.26 9.28 14.41
N SER A 175 -34.34 10.61 14.43
CA SER A 175 -35.00 11.37 15.48
C SER A 175 -36.48 11.01 15.60
N TYR A 176 -37.18 10.85 14.47
CA TYR A 176 -38.58 10.46 14.44
C TYR A 176 -38.81 9.04 14.98
N ILE A 177 -38.00 8.07 14.59
CA ILE A 177 -38.08 6.68 15.09
C ILE A 177 -37.79 6.63 16.59
N LEU A 178 -36.79 7.37 17.06
CA LEU A 178 -36.47 7.49 18.49
C LEU A 178 -37.64 8.06 19.29
N TYR A 179 -38.26 9.13 18.78
CA TYR A 179 -39.45 9.73 19.41
C TYR A 179 -40.60 8.73 19.54
N ARG A 180 -40.94 8.04 18.44
CA ARG A 180 -42.02 7.02 18.43
C ARG A 180 -41.72 5.86 19.37
N ARG A 181 -40.44 5.47 19.49
CA ARG A 181 -40.02 4.42 20.44
C ARG A 181 -40.23 4.84 21.89
N ILE A 182 -39.86 6.06 22.25
CA ILE A 182 -40.05 6.59 23.61
C ILE A 182 -41.54 6.75 23.94
N GLN A 183 -42.33 7.27 23.00
CA GLN A 183 -43.77 7.51 23.20
C GLN A 183 -44.56 6.23 23.49
N HIS A 184 -44.20 5.12 22.84
CA HIS A 184 -44.94 3.85 22.92
C HIS A 184 -44.21 2.74 23.68
N ASP A 185 -43.06 3.06 24.30
CA ASP A 185 -42.19 2.13 25.05
C ASP A 185 -41.91 0.81 24.33
N TYR A 186 -41.56 0.88 23.04
CA TYR A 186 -41.24 -0.31 22.26
C TYR A 186 -39.92 -0.93 22.73
N LEU A 187 -40.00 -2.13 23.30
CA LEU A 187 -38.84 -2.99 23.59
C LEU A 187 -38.12 -3.35 22.29
N LEU A 188 -36.78 -3.26 22.30
CA LEU A 188 -35.93 -3.56 21.14
C LEU A 188 -36.17 -4.97 20.58
N ASN A 189 -36.53 -5.92 21.44
CA ASN A 189 -36.79 -7.31 21.09
C ASN A 189 -37.98 -7.49 20.13
N PHE A 190 -38.86 -6.50 20.02
CA PHE A 190 -40.03 -6.53 19.12
C PHE A 190 -39.82 -5.75 17.82
N ILE A 191 -38.63 -5.18 17.60
CA ILE A 191 -38.30 -4.45 16.38
C ILE A 191 -37.60 -5.42 15.41
N GLY A 192 -38.35 -5.91 14.44
CA GLY A 192 -37.84 -6.73 13.34
C GLY A 192 -37.48 -5.87 12.13
N ASN A 193 -36.32 -6.11 11.52
CA ASN A 193 -36.00 -5.57 10.21
C ASN A 193 -36.56 -6.50 9.12
N MET A 194 -37.30 -5.95 8.16
CA MET A 194 -37.81 -6.70 7.01
C MET A 194 -37.32 -6.04 5.73
N ASN A 195 -36.30 -6.62 5.11
CA ASN A 195 -35.78 -6.19 3.83
C ASN A 195 -35.94 -7.31 2.80
N LYS A 196 -36.21 -6.94 1.54
CA LYS A 196 -36.15 -7.88 0.42
C LYS A 196 -34.73 -7.84 -0.13
N THR A 197 -34.05 -8.98 -0.06
CA THR A 197 -32.75 -9.15 -0.71
C THR A 197 -32.98 -9.81 -2.06
N PRO A 198 -32.73 -9.12 -3.19
CA PRO A 198 -32.81 -9.77 -4.49
C PRO A 198 -31.74 -10.87 -4.57
N MET A 199 -32.13 -12.11 -4.86
CA MET A 199 -31.19 -13.14 -5.28
C MET A 199 -30.92 -12.99 -6.77
N LEU A 200 -29.67 -12.67 -7.09
CA LEU A 200 -29.21 -12.56 -8.48
C LEU A 200 -28.54 -13.88 -8.86
N PHE A 201 -29.05 -14.54 -9.91
CA PHE A 201 -28.57 -15.85 -10.37
C PHE A 201 -27.33 -15.74 -11.29
N ASP A 202 -27.17 -14.66 -12.06
CA ASP A 202 -26.15 -14.56 -13.11
C ASP A 202 -25.32 -13.25 -13.04
N LEU A 203 -24.48 -13.09 -12.00
CA LEU A 203 -23.51 -11.99 -11.97
C LEU A 203 -22.09 -12.48 -12.21
N SER A 204 -21.38 -11.78 -13.10
CA SER A 204 -19.93 -11.89 -13.20
C SER A 204 -19.25 -11.50 -11.88
N ASN A 205 -18.13 -12.14 -11.57
CA ASN A 205 -17.37 -11.89 -10.34
C ASN A 205 -17.11 -10.38 -10.15
N ASN A 206 -17.44 -9.83 -8.97
CA ASN A 206 -17.29 -8.40 -8.65
C ASN A 206 -15.84 -7.97 -8.32
N THR A 207 -14.89 -8.89 -8.45
CA THR A 207 -13.47 -8.61 -8.24
C THR A 207 -12.91 -7.86 -9.44
N THR A 208 -12.38 -6.67 -9.18
CA THR A 208 -11.72 -5.83 -10.19
C THR A 208 -10.33 -5.43 -9.70
N ILE A 209 -9.39 -5.26 -10.63
CA ILE A 209 -8.05 -4.77 -10.31
C ILE A 209 -8.09 -3.25 -10.15
N ASP A 210 -7.75 -2.73 -8.98
CA ASP A 210 -7.68 -1.29 -8.67
C ASP A 210 -6.30 -0.86 -8.18
N HIS A 211 -6.04 0.44 -8.18
CA HIS A 211 -4.91 0.98 -7.44
C HIS A 211 -5.10 0.70 -5.95
N LYS A 212 -3.99 0.34 -5.29
CA LYS A 212 -3.92 0.08 -3.86
C LYS A 212 -3.96 1.36 -3.05
#